data_AF-A0AAF0X4N4-F1
#
_entry.id   AF-A0AAF0X4N4-F1
#
_cell.length_a   1.000
_cell.length_b   1.000
_cell.length_c   1.000
_cell.angle_alpha   90.00
_cell.angle_beta   90.00
_cell.angle_gamma   90.00
#
_symmetry.space_group_name_H-M   'P 1'
#
loop_
_entity.id
_entity.type
_entity.pdbx_description
1 polymer ?
#
loop_
_entity_poly.entity_id
_entity_poly.type
_entity_poly.pdbx_seq_one_letter_code
_entity_poly.pdbx_strand_id
1 'polypeptide(L)'
;MKYSHQRESLLEILIGTLHVTSNNFYHEICEIHSQLNDFVDANDPLLSLMAASMKEKYDKYWGNADNINPLLFVAVVLDPRYKMRYLKYCFEAVYDFATVARLIVKVESVLQSLYTCYNVGSKGADNQVSYFIQVP
;
A
#
# COMPACT_ATOMS: atom_id res chain seq x y z
N MET A 1 4.53 -33.13 -0.88
CA MET A 1 3.11 -32.78 -1.16
C MET A 1 2.59 -31.56 -0.38
N LYS A 2 3.17 -31.12 0.73
CA LYS A 2 2.74 -29.87 1.42
C LYS A 2 3.15 -28.58 0.70
N TYR A 3 4.31 -28.59 0.03
CA TYR A 3 4.83 -27.41 -0.69
C TYR A 3 4.12 -27.09 -2.01
N SER A 4 3.59 -28.10 -2.70
CA SER A 4 2.85 -27.91 -3.96
C SER A 4 1.52 -27.20 -3.73
N HIS A 5 0.82 -27.56 -2.64
CA HIS A 5 -0.46 -26.96 -2.28
C HIS A 5 -0.29 -25.49 -1.82
N GLN A 6 0.80 -25.19 -1.12
CA GLN A 6 1.10 -23.82 -0.69
C GLN A 6 1.52 -22.91 -1.86
N ARG A 7 2.17 -23.46 -2.89
CA ARG A 7 2.47 -22.73 -4.13
C ARG A 7 1.22 -22.41 -4.93
N GLU A 8 0.25 -23.33 -4.99
CA GLU A 8 -1.02 -23.08 -5.67
C GLU A 8 -1.84 -22.01 -4.96
N SER A 9 -1.88 -22.00 -3.61
CA SER A 9 -2.53 -20.92 -2.86
C SER A 9 -1.88 -19.54 -3.08
N LEU A 10 -0.55 -19.47 -3.23
CA LEU A 10 0.15 -18.21 -3.51
C LEU A 10 -0.15 -17.68 -4.91
N LEU A 11 -0.31 -18.57 -5.89
CA LEU A 11 -0.70 -18.17 -7.25
C LEU A 11 -2.17 -17.73 -7.29
N GLU A 12 -3.05 -18.37 -6.52
CA GLU A 12 -4.46 -17.99 -6.42
C GLU A 12 -4.65 -16.60 -5.78
N ILE A 13 -3.79 -16.24 -4.81
CA ILE A 13 -3.72 -14.90 -4.23
C ILE A 13 -3.25 -13.87 -5.28
N LEU A 14 -2.23 -14.22 -6.09
CA LEU A 14 -1.61 -13.31 -7.05
C LEU A 14 -2.49 -12.99 -8.28
N ILE A 15 -3.39 -13.90 -8.69
CA ILE A 15 -4.13 -13.80 -9.97
C ILE A 15 -5.54 -13.18 -9.80
N GLY A 16 -5.91 -12.76 -8.59
CA GLY A 16 -7.11 -11.96 -8.35
C GLY A 16 -8.38 -12.80 -8.21
N THR A 17 -8.67 -13.18 -6.97
CA THR A 17 -10.01 -13.66 -6.60
C THR A 17 -10.97 -12.48 -6.42
N LEU A 18 -12.28 -12.74 -6.55
CA LEU A 18 -13.41 -11.80 -6.42
C LEU A 18 -13.55 -11.10 -5.05
N HIS A 19 -12.52 -11.13 -4.21
CA HIS A 19 -12.46 -10.39 -2.95
C HIS A 19 -11.53 -9.19 -3.12
N VAL A 20 -11.93 -8.05 -2.56
CA VAL A 20 -11.11 -6.83 -2.54
C VAL A 20 -9.83 -7.11 -1.72
N THR A 21 -8.76 -7.51 -2.40
CA THR A 21 -7.42 -7.77 -1.84
C THR A 21 -6.69 -6.48 -1.47
N SER A 22 -7.25 -5.31 -1.82
CA SER A 22 -6.72 -4.00 -1.47
C SER A 22 -6.57 -3.79 0.04
N ASN A 23 -7.22 -4.59 0.89
CA ASN A 23 -7.11 -4.40 2.32
C ASN A 23 -5.91 -5.12 2.95
N ASN A 24 -5.31 -6.09 2.24
CA ASN A 24 -4.13 -6.85 2.71
C ASN A 24 -2.86 -6.56 1.90
N PHE A 25 -2.94 -5.73 0.85
CA PHE A 25 -1.81 -5.49 -0.06
C PHE A 25 -0.50 -5.14 0.68
N TYR A 26 -0.59 -4.35 1.75
CA TYR A 26 0.60 -3.92 2.48
C TYR A 26 1.30 -5.11 3.16
N HIS A 27 0.52 -6.00 3.78
CA HIS A 27 1.04 -7.22 4.39
C HIS A 27 1.68 -8.14 3.35
N GLU A 28 1.02 -8.31 2.20
CA GLU A 28 1.53 -9.13 1.10
C GLU A 28 2.85 -8.59 0.55
N ILE A 29 2.95 -7.26 0.36
CA ILE A 29 4.18 -6.60 -0.10
C ILE A 29 5.31 -6.78 0.92
N CYS A 30 5.03 -6.62 2.22
CA CYS A 30 6.01 -6.88 3.28
C CYS A 30 6.46 -8.34 3.33
N GLU A 31 5.53 -9.29 3.14
CA GLU A 31 5.86 -10.72 3.11
C GLU A 31 6.75 -11.08 1.92
N ILE A 32 6.44 -10.55 0.73
CA ILE A 32 7.29 -10.71 -0.46
C ILE A 32 8.70 -10.15 -0.19
N HIS A 33 8.80 -8.98 0.44
CA HIS A 33 10.09 -8.39 0.79
C HIS A 33 10.92 -9.30 1.71
N SER A 34 10.28 -9.84 2.76
CA SER A 34 10.94 -10.76 3.70
C SER A 34 11.43 -12.02 2.99
N GLN A 35 10.56 -12.67 2.20
CA GLN A 35 10.92 -13.90 1.48
C GLN A 35 12.03 -13.68 0.46
N LEU A 36 12.03 -12.53 -0.23
CA LEU A 36 13.10 -12.20 -1.18
C LEU A 36 14.44 -11.98 -0.47
N ASN A 37 14.45 -11.33 0.68
CA ASN A 37 15.68 -11.19 1.48
C ASN A 37 16.19 -12.55 1.95
N ASP A 38 15.31 -13.41 2.48
CA ASP A 38 15.67 -14.75 2.94
C ASP A 38 16.21 -15.63 1.80
N PHE A 39 15.62 -15.54 0.61
CA PHE A 39 16.01 -16.37 -0.53
C PHE A 39 17.25 -15.86 -1.25
N VAL A 40 17.56 -14.57 -1.20
CA VAL A 40 18.83 -14.04 -1.72
C VAL A 40 20.02 -14.67 -0.97
N ASP A 41 19.88 -14.88 0.34
CA ASP A 41 20.91 -15.49 1.19
C ASP A 41 20.84 -17.04 1.24
N ALA A 42 20.03 -17.67 0.39
CA ALA A 42 19.87 -19.12 0.38
C ALA A 42 21.11 -19.85 -0.17
N ASN A 43 21.39 -21.03 0.38
CA ASN A 43 22.51 -21.89 -0.05
C ASN A 43 22.35 -22.45 -1.48
N ASP A 44 21.13 -22.45 -2.04
CA ASP A 44 20.88 -22.90 -3.42
C ASP A 44 21.20 -21.75 -4.39
N PRO A 45 22.23 -21.89 -5.25
CA PRO A 45 22.65 -20.82 -6.16
C PRO A 45 21.58 -20.44 -7.18
N LEU A 46 20.75 -21.39 -7.62
CA LEU A 46 19.69 -21.10 -8.58
C LEU A 46 18.57 -20.30 -7.90
N LEU A 47 18.20 -20.69 -6.68
CA LEU A 47 17.20 -19.97 -5.89
C LEU A 47 17.66 -18.55 -5.56
N SER A 48 18.90 -18.38 -5.09
CA SER A 48 19.50 -17.08 -4.79
C SER A 48 19.53 -16.18 -6.03
N LEU A 49 19.92 -16.70 -7.20
CA LEU A 49 19.93 -15.94 -8.45
C LEU A 49 18.52 -15.47 -8.86
N MET A 50 17.52 -16.36 -8.76
CA MET A 50 16.13 -16.01 -9.07
C MET A 50 15.58 -14.98 -8.09
N ALA A 51 15.86 -15.15 -6.80
CA ALA A 51 15.45 -14.22 -5.75
C ALA A 51 16.08 -12.84 -5.95
N ALA A 52 17.37 -12.77 -6.29
CA ALA A 52 18.05 -11.51 -6.61
C ALA A 52 17.39 -10.79 -7.79
N SER A 53 17.06 -11.51 -8.86
CA SER A 53 16.38 -10.94 -10.03
C SER A 53 14.95 -10.45 -9.72
N MET A 54 14.24 -11.16 -8.83
CA MET A 54 12.90 -10.72 -8.36
C MET A 54 13.01 -9.53 -7.40
N LYS A 55 14.04 -9.51 -6.55
CA LYS A 55 14.34 -8.41 -5.64
C LYS A 55 14.69 -7.13 -6.39
N GLU A 56 15.42 -7.20 -7.49
CA GLU A 56 15.69 -6.03 -8.33
C GLU A 56 14.38 -5.39 -8.85
N LYS A 57 13.42 -6.23 -9.29
CA LYS A 57 12.09 -5.74 -9.70
C LYS A 57 11.30 -5.18 -8.52
N TYR A 58 11.38 -5.81 -7.35
CA TYR A 58 10.76 -5.28 -6.13
C TYR A 58 11.33 -3.91 -5.79
N ASP A 59 12.66 -3.79 -5.69
CA ASP A 59 13.36 -2.58 -5.28
C ASP A 59 13.14 -1.42 -6.27
N LYS A 60 12.96 -1.72 -7.57
CA LYS A 60 12.59 -0.72 -8.58
C LYS A 60 11.29 0.02 -8.25
N TYR A 61 10.29 -0.66 -7.71
CA TYR A 61 8.97 -0.08 -7.42
C TYR A 61 8.77 0.27 -5.93
N TRP A 62 9.45 -0.46 -5.04
CA TRP A 62 9.22 -0.43 -3.59
C TRP A 62 10.47 -0.19 -2.76
N GLY A 63 11.67 -0.25 -3.35
CA GLY A 63 12.94 -0.09 -2.63
C GLY A 63 13.28 1.37 -2.31
N ASN A 64 12.67 2.32 -3.02
CA ASN A 64 12.77 3.73 -2.71
C ASN A 64 11.44 4.26 -2.19
N ALA A 65 11.39 4.57 -0.89
CA ALA A 65 10.25 5.17 -0.20
C ALA A 65 9.68 6.42 -0.91
N ASP A 66 10.53 7.20 -1.58
CA ASP A 66 10.10 8.41 -2.29
C ASP A 66 9.30 8.13 -3.56
N ASN A 67 9.57 6.99 -4.21
CA ASN A 67 8.94 6.57 -5.45
C ASN A 67 7.62 5.83 -5.23
N ILE A 68 7.32 5.40 -3.99
CA ILE A 68 6.09 4.68 -3.69
C ILE A 68 4.89 5.65 -3.79
N ASN A 69 3.83 5.20 -4.46
CA ASN A 69 2.59 5.95 -4.57
C ASN A 69 1.91 6.05 -3.18
N PRO A 70 1.76 7.26 -2.60
CA PRO A 70 1.19 7.43 -1.26
C PRO A 70 -0.28 6.99 -1.16
N LEU A 71 -1.01 6.90 -2.29
CA LEU A 71 -2.40 6.43 -2.29
C LEU A 71 -2.56 4.99 -1.79
N LEU A 72 -1.52 4.17 -1.95
CA LEU A 72 -1.50 2.81 -1.43
C LEU A 72 -1.60 2.83 0.10
N PHE A 73 -0.79 3.67 0.74
CA PHE A 73 -0.81 3.83 2.20
C PHE A 73 -2.09 4.49 2.71
N VAL A 74 -2.65 5.42 1.93
CA VAL A 74 -3.97 6.00 2.22
C VAL A 74 -5.04 4.90 2.26
N ALA A 75 -5.01 3.94 1.33
CA ALA A 75 -5.95 2.81 1.35
C ALA A 75 -5.82 1.98 2.64
N VAL A 76 -4.60 1.76 3.14
CA VAL A 76 -4.40 1.11 4.46
C VAL A 76 -5.06 1.92 5.58
N VAL A 77 -4.84 3.24 5.62
CA VAL A 77 -5.37 4.11 6.69
C VAL A 77 -6.90 4.23 6.64
N LEU A 78 -7.48 4.16 5.45
CA LEU A 78 -8.93 4.19 5.26
C LEU A 78 -9.61 2.85 5.60
N ASP A 79 -8.87 1.73 5.61
CA ASP A 79 -9.40 0.48 6.17
C ASP A 79 -9.72 0.68 7.66
N PRO A 80 -10.96 0.42 8.11
CA PRO A 80 -11.36 0.65 9.49
C PRO A 80 -10.48 -0.04 10.54
N ARG A 81 -9.85 -1.17 10.19
CA ARG A 81 -9.00 -1.98 11.08
C ARG A 81 -7.64 -1.37 11.32
N TYR A 82 -7.16 -0.53 10.40
CA TYR A 82 -5.84 0.08 10.48
C TYR A 82 -5.97 1.60 10.64
N LYS A 83 -4.94 2.22 11.22
CA LYS A 83 -4.89 3.67 11.45
C LYS A 83 -3.49 4.16 11.12
N MET A 84 -3.33 5.47 11.06
CA MET A 84 -2.02 6.10 10.81
C MET A 84 -0.93 5.61 11.78
N ARG A 85 -1.29 5.34 13.05
CA ARG A 85 -0.35 4.77 14.04
C ARG A 85 0.18 3.40 13.65
N TYR A 86 -0.67 2.54 13.09
CA TYR A 86 -0.26 1.22 12.60
C TYR A 86 0.72 1.35 11.44
N LEU A 87 0.39 2.20 10.46
CA LEU A 87 1.27 2.44 9.31
C LEU A 87 2.64 3.00 9.74
N LYS A 88 2.66 3.93 10.71
CA LYS A 88 3.90 4.45 11.29
C LYS A 88 4.74 3.35 11.91
N TYR A 89 4.13 2.49 12.74
CA TYR A 89 4.82 1.35 13.34
C TYR A 89 5.46 0.45 12.27
N CYS A 90 4.76 0.17 11.18
CA CYS A 90 5.32 -0.65 10.10
C CYS A 90 6.46 0.05 9.36
N PHE A 91 6.39 1.36 9.13
CA PHE A 91 7.51 2.09 8.53
C PHE A 91 8.74 2.11 9.42
N GLU A 92 8.59 2.23 10.73
CA GLU A 92 9.70 2.20 11.69
C GLU A 92 10.43 0.85 11.71
N ALA A 93 9.78 -0.23 11.28
CA ALA A 93 10.41 -1.55 11.15
C ALA A 93 11.30 -1.70 9.90
N VAL A 94 11.12 -0.83 8.89
CA VAL A 94 11.75 -0.99 7.56
C VAL A 94 12.67 0.18 7.20
N TYR A 95 12.33 1.39 7.63
CA TYR A 95 12.99 2.62 7.22
C TYR A 95 13.66 3.35 8.38
N ASP A 96 14.64 4.17 8.06
CA ASP A 96 15.26 5.08 9.02
C ASP A 96 14.28 6.19 9.46
N PHE A 97 14.56 6.78 10.63
CA PHE A 97 13.71 7.80 11.24
C PHE A 97 13.38 8.98 10.31
N ALA A 98 14.34 9.45 9.51
CA ALA A 98 14.11 10.59 8.61
C ALA A 98 13.16 10.22 7.47
N THR A 99 13.30 9.01 6.93
CA THR A 99 12.40 8.48 5.90
C THR A 99 10.98 8.24 6.45
N VAL A 100 10.85 7.67 7.65
CA VAL A 100 9.54 7.49 8.31
C VAL A 100 8.82 8.83 8.47
N ALA A 101 9.50 9.85 8.99
CA ALA A 101 8.92 11.17 9.22
C ALA A 101 8.37 11.78 7.91
N ARG A 102 9.14 11.70 6.81
CA ARG A 102 8.70 12.18 5.50
C ARG A 102 7.49 11.42 4.96
N LEU A 103 7.50 10.09 5.05
CA LEU A 103 6.40 9.25 4.57
C LEU A 103 5.10 9.55 5.31
N ILE A 104 5.13 9.70 6.63
CA ILE A 104 3.92 10.02 7.41
C ILE A 104 3.34 11.37 7.00
N VAL A 105 4.17 12.41 6.89
CA VAL A 105 3.72 13.73 6.43
C VAL A 105 3.12 13.65 5.01
N LYS A 106 3.74 12.87 4.11
CA LYS A 106 3.26 12.67 2.75
C LYS A 106 1.87 12.02 2.74
N VAL A 107 1.65 10.95 3.52
CA VAL A 107 0.35 10.26 3.60
C VAL A 107 -0.72 11.16 4.24
N GLU A 108 -0.39 11.88 5.32
CA GLU A 108 -1.30 12.83 5.98
C GLU A 108 -1.74 13.95 5.04
N SER A 109 -0.80 14.52 4.28
CA SER A 109 -1.08 15.58 3.31
C SER A 109 -2.03 15.11 2.21
N VAL A 110 -1.82 13.90 1.67
CA VAL A 110 -2.73 13.31 0.67
C VAL A 110 -4.12 13.07 1.27
N LEU A 111 -4.21 12.53 2.50
CA LEU A 111 -5.48 12.30 3.18
C LEU A 111 -6.26 13.61 3.39
N GLN A 112 -5.57 14.67 3.83
CA GLN A 112 -6.15 16.01 4.03
C GLN A 112 -6.60 16.63 2.70
N SER A 113 -5.82 16.44 1.63
CA SER A 113 -6.20 16.88 0.29
C SER A 113 -7.48 16.19 -0.19
N LEU A 114 -7.56 14.87 -0.05
CA LEU A 114 -8.75 14.09 -0.42
C LEU A 114 -9.99 14.54 0.35
N TYR A 115 -9.85 14.74 1.66
CA TYR A 115 -10.93 15.25 2.51
C TYR A 115 -11.40 16.65 2.08
N THR A 116 -10.46 17.54 1.78
CA THR A 116 -10.77 18.90 1.32
C THR A 116 -11.50 18.86 -0.02
N CYS A 117 -11.04 18.06 -0.98
CA CYS A 117 -11.71 17.88 -2.28
C CYS A 117 -13.14 17.36 -2.12
N TYR A 118 -13.36 16.37 -1.24
CA TYR A 118 -14.69 15.85 -0.95
C TYR A 118 -15.64 16.93 -0.39
N ASN A 119 -15.15 17.72 0.57
CA ASN A 119 -15.94 18.79 1.18
C ASN A 119 -16.25 19.95 0.23
N VAL A 120 -15.34 20.28 -0.69
CA VAL A 120 -15.58 21.30 -1.72
C VAL A 120 -16.64 20.82 -2.72
N GLY A 121 -16.61 19.54 -3.11
CA GLY A 121 -17.64 18.92 -3.95
C GLY A 121 -19.03 18.92 -3.30
N SER A 122 -19.11 18.71 -1.99
CA SER A 122 -20.37 18.76 -1.23
C SER A 122 -21.01 20.16 -1.22
N LYS A 123 -20.20 21.22 -1.11
CA LYS A 123 -20.71 22.61 -1.08
C LYS A 123 -21.15 23.13 -2.46
N GLY A 124 -20.65 22.56 -3.55
CA GLY A 124 -21.06 22.91 -4.91
C GLY A 124 -22.47 22.44 -5.27
N ALA A 125 -22.97 21.37 -4.64
CA ALA A 125 -24.31 20.84 -4.85
C ALA A 125 -25.38 21.64 -4.08
N ASP A 126 -25.09 22.05 -2.84
CA ASP A 126 -26.02 22.83 -2.01
C ASP A 126 -26.25 24.25 -2.56
N ASN A 127 -25.24 24.83 -3.23
CA ASN A 127 -25.38 26.13 -3.87
C ASN A 127 -26.29 26.09 -5.10
N GLN A 128 -26.43 24.96 -5.83
CA GLN A 128 -27.39 24.88 -6.94
C GLN A 128 -28.83 24.75 -6.46
N VAL A 129 -29.10 23.97 -5.40
CA VAL A 129 -30.45 23.80 -4.83
C VAL A 129 -31.00 25.15 -4.31
N SER A 130 -30.12 26.01 -3.79
CA SER A 130 -30.48 27.35 -3.32
C SER A 130 -30.93 28.28 -4.46
N TYR A 131 -30.39 28.14 -5.67
CA TYR A 131 -30.82 28.92 -6.84
C TYR A 131 -32.17 28.46 -7.41
N PHE A 132 -32.62 27.24 -7.12
CA PHE A 132 -33.90 26.71 -7.63
C PHE A 132 -35.13 27.04 -6.77
N ILE A 133 -34.95 27.53 -5.54
CA ILE A 133 -36.07 27.84 -4.61
C ILE A 133 -36.44 29.33 -4.66
N GLN A 134 -35.69 30.16 -5.39
CA GLN A 134 -35.91 31.60 -5.46
C GLN A 134 -36.07 32.08 -6.91
N VAL A 135 -37.19 31.70 -7.52
CA VAL A 135 -37.73 32.39 -8.70
C VAL A 135 -39.19 32.74 -8.38
N PRO A 136 -39.61 34.01 -8.55
CA PRO A 136 -40.96 34.48 -8.25
C PRO A 136 -42.06 33.84 -9.10
#